data_AF-A0A7C2B6N9-F1
#
_entry.id   AF-A0A7C2B6N9-F1
#
_cell.length_a   1.000
_cell.length_b   1.000
_cell.length_c   1.000
_cell.angle_alpha   90.00
_cell.angle_beta   90.00
_cell.angle_gamma   90.00
#
_symmetry.space_group_name_H-M   'P 1'
#
loop_
_entity.id
_entity.type
_entity.pdbx_description
1 polymer ?
#
loop_
_entity_poly.entity_id
_entity_poly.type
_entity_poly.pdbx_seq_one_letter_code
_entity_poly.pdbx_strand_id
1 'polypeptide(L)'
;MEIPEEVIRLCWKHKVYGKIYIPLPKDSKTEETIRSVLEEMEGIYEDMGTTFVREKTRRKVFSGFTIRKIRERHNIAYETARLVAKRSRERWTFWFNRHEAVIYDALSGKDRFLYLKVRGMFRKRRPLEEIRSLYRGMDIDRLAELARASVDSPTWRKKSA
;
A
#
# COMPACT_ATOMS: atom_id res chain seq x y z
N MET A 1 21.25 -3.57 25.66
CA MET A 1 21.37 -4.89 24.99
C MET A 1 22.82 -5.03 24.60
N GLU A 2 23.55 -5.93 25.25
CA GLU A 2 24.94 -6.22 24.91
C GLU A 2 24.98 -7.16 23.69
N ILE A 3 25.95 -6.95 22.80
CA ILE A 3 26.12 -7.79 21.61
C ILE A 3 26.73 -9.13 22.07
N PRO A 4 26.16 -10.29 21.69
CA PRO A 4 26.73 -11.58 22.08
C PRO A 4 28.19 -11.73 21.63
N GLU A 5 29.06 -12.24 22.51
CA GLU A 5 30.51 -12.40 22.27
C GLU A 5 30.84 -13.26 21.04
N GLU A 6 29.92 -14.15 20.66
CA GLU A 6 30.05 -15.01 19.48
C GLU A 6 29.98 -14.20 18.17
N VAL A 7 29.13 -13.17 18.12
CA VAL A 7 29.03 -12.25 16.98
C VAL A 7 30.28 -11.37 16.89
N ILE A 8 30.79 -10.91 18.03
CA ILE A 8 32.04 -10.12 18.09
C ILE A 8 33.22 -10.95 17.55
N ARG A 9 33.33 -12.22 17.97
CA ARG A 9 34.36 -13.16 17.49
C ARG A 9 34.27 -13.41 15.98
N LEU A 10 33.06 -13.54 15.44
CA LEU A 10 32.83 -13.67 14.00
C LEU A 10 33.28 -12.42 13.22
N CYS A 11 32.94 -11.22 13.70
CA CYS A 11 33.35 -9.97 13.05
C CYS A 11 34.87 -9.81 13.01
N TRP A 12 35.57 -10.17 14.10
CA TRP A 12 37.04 -10.19 14.13
C TRP A 12 37.65 -11.20 13.16
N LYS A 13 37.13 -12.44 13.13
CA LYS A 13 37.59 -13.49 12.22
C LYS A 13 37.48 -13.06 10.75
N HIS A 14 36.44 -12.30 10.40
CA HIS A 14 36.18 -11.85 9.03
C HIS A 14 36.70 -10.44 8.73
N LYS A 15 37.50 -9.83 9.62
CA LYS A 15 38.05 -8.46 9.45
C LYS A 15 36.97 -7.41 9.14
N VAL A 16 35.79 -7.58 9.73
CA VAL A 16 34.69 -6.61 9.63
C VAL A 16 34.88 -5.56 10.72
N TYR A 17 35.25 -4.35 10.31
CA TYR A 17 35.47 -3.21 11.21
C TYR A 17 34.42 -2.11 10.96
N GLY A 18 33.88 -1.53 12.03
CA GLY A 18 32.92 -0.41 11.96
C GLY A 18 31.69 -0.58 12.86
N LYS A 19 30.70 0.31 12.68
CA LYS A 19 29.40 0.19 13.36
C LYS A 19 28.61 -0.95 12.73
N ILE A 20 28.35 -2.00 13.50
CA ILE A 20 27.43 -3.07 13.11
C ILE A 20 26.01 -2.57 13.37
N TYR A 21 25.27 -2.31 12.30
CA TYR A 21 23.83 -2.10 12.41
C TYR A 21 23.15 -3.45 12.48
N ILE A 22 22.67 -3.82 13.68
CA ILE A 22 21.77 -4.95 13.84
C ILE A 22 20.37 -4.40 13.61
N PRO A 23 19.74 -4.65 12.44
CA PRO A 23 18.33 -4.33 12.30
C PRO A 23 17.59 -5.14 13.37
N LEU A 24 17.00 -4.45 14.35
CA LEU A 24 16.02 -5.08 15.21
C LEU A 24 14.98 -5.72 14.29
N PRO A 25 14.52 -6.96 14.59
CA PRO A 25 13.47 -7.58 13.81
C PRO A 25 12.35 -6.56 13.66
N LYS A 26 12.00 -6.23 12.41
CA LYS A 26 10.87 -5.33 12.13
C LYS A 26 9.73 -5.85 12.98
N ASP A 27 9.23 -5.02 13.90
CA ASP A 27 8.09 -5.39 14.74
C ASP A 27 6.98 -5.88 13.80
N SER A 28 6.79 -7.20 13.81
CA SER A 28 5.97 -7.91 12.83
C SER A 28 4.54 -7.38 12.88
N LYS A 29 4.09 -7.03 14.09
CA LYS A 29 2.79 -6.40 14.35
C LYS A 29 2.71 -5.00 13.75
N THR A 30 3.76 -4.18 13.86
CA THR A 30 3.79 -2.84 13.26
C THR A 30 3.73 -2.92 11.73
N GLU A 31 4.53 -3.78 11.09
CA GLU A 31 4.50 -3.94 9.63
C GLU A 31 3.20 -4.59 9.13
N GLU A 32 2.62 -5.52 9.88
CA GLU A 32 1.30 -6.07 9.61
C GLU A 32 0.22 -4.98 9.69
N THR A 33 0.29 -4.11 10.70
CA THR A 33 -0.63 -2.98 10.83
C THR A 33 -0.46 -1.99 9.67
N ILE A 34 0.77 -1.70 9.24
CA ILE A 34 1.04 -0.87 8.05
C ILE A 34 0.39 -1.49 6.82
N ARG A 35 0.53 -2.82 6.64
CA ARG A 35 -0.10 -3.52 5.51
C ARG A 35 -1.62 -3.40 5.55
N SER A 36 -2.23 -3.63 6.70
CA SER A 36 -3.69 -3.50 6.88
C SER A 36 -4.18 -2.07 6.56
N VAL A 37 -3.49 -1.04 7.05
CA VAL A 37 -3.82 0.37 6.74
C VAL A 37 -3.68 0.67 5.25
N LEU A 38 -2.68 0.11 4.58
CA LEU A 38 -2.50 0.28 3.13
C LEU A 38 -3.60 -0.43 2.32
N GLU A 39 -4.06 -1.61 2.75
CA GLU A 39 -5.21 -2.31 2.14
C GLU A 39 -6.49 -1.48 2.22
N GLU A 40 -6.71 -0.83 3.36
CA GLU A 40 -7.83 0.10 3.53
C GLU A 40 -7.69 1.35 2.65
N MET A 41 -6.50 1.95 2.56
CA MET A 41 -6.24 3.09 1.67
C MET A 41 -6.54 2.75 0.22
N GLU A 42 -6.17 1.54 -0.20
CA GLU A 42 -6.46 1.02 -1.53
C GLU A 42 -7.95 0.81 -1.78
N GLY A 43 -8.67 0.25 -0.80
CA GLY A 43 -10.11 0.12 -0.89
C GLY A 43 -10.82 1.46 -1.04
N ILE A 44 -10.44 2.46 -0.24
CA ILE A 44 -11.01 3.81 -0.34
C ILE A 44 -10.68 4.45 -1.69
N TYR A 45 -9.47 4.24 -2.20
CA TYR A 45 -9.06 4.72 -3.53
C TYR A 45 -9.95 4.17 -4.65
N GLU A 46 -10.20 2.86 -4.64
CA GLU A 46 -11.05 2.17 -5.63
C GLU A 46 -12.53 2.54 -5.49
N ASP A 47 -13.01 2.69 -4.25
CA ASP A 47 -14.41 2.98 -3.98
C ASP A 47 -14.79 4.41 -4.35
N MET A 48 -13.90 5.37 -4.01
CA MET A 48 -14.13 6.80 -4.19
C MET A 48 -13.64 7.34 -5.53
N GLY A 49 -12.86 6.56 -6.27
CA GLY A 49 -12.31 6.96 -7.56
C GLY A 49 -11.18 8.00 -7.47
N THR A 50 -10.57 8.18 -6.30
CA THR A 50 -9.66 9.30 -5.99
C THR A 50 -8.70 8.97 -4.86
N THR A 51 -7.58 9.70 -4.77
CA THR A 51 -6.55 9.55 -3.74
C THR A 51 -6.21 10.89 -3.11
N PHE A 52 -5.80 10.90 -1.83
CA PHE A 52 -5.30 12.11 -1.16
C PHE A 52 -4.05 12.70 -1.81
N VAL A 53 -3.35 11.93 -2.65
CA VAL A 53 -2.17 12.39 -3.39
C VAL A 53 -2.54 13.44 -4.45
N ARG A 54 -3.71 13.30 -5.09
CA ARG A 54 -4.18 14.19 -6.15
C ARG A 54 -5.30 15.15 -5.69
N GLU A 55 -6.20 14.71 -4.82
CA GLU A 55 -7.31 15.55 -4.34
C GLU A 55 -7.15 15.98 -2.89
N LYS A 56 -6.40 17.07 -2.69
CA LYS A 56 -6.16 17.66 -1.35
C LYS A 56 -7.43 18.22 -0.70
N THR A 57 -8.46 18.56 -1.49
CA THR A 57 -9.75 19.09 -1.00
C THR A 57 -10.62 17.99 -0.36
N ARG A 58 -10.41 16.71 -0.73
CA ARG A 58 -11.13 15.57 -0.15
C ARG A 58 -10.45 14.99 1.10
N ARG A 59 -9.68 15.80 1.83
CA ARG A 59 -9.07 15.45 3.13
C ARG A 59 -10.06 14.80 4.12
N LYS A 60 -11.35 15.18 4.08
CA LYS A 60 -12.40 14.58 4.90
C LYS A 60 -12.58 13.07 4.64
N VAL A 61 -12.45 12.63 3.39
CA VAL A 61 -12.56 11.21 2.99
C VAL A 61 -11.42 10.39 3.57
N PHE A 62 -10.19 10.91 3.46
CA PHE A 62 -8.99 10.26 4.01
C PHE A 62 -8.74 10.56 5.49
N SER A 63 -9.69 11.22 6.17
CA SER A 63 -9.64 11.46 7.62
C SER A 63 -9.73 10.17 8.44
N GLY A 64 -10.08 9.05 7.81
CA GLY A 64 -10.02 7.70 8.38
C GLY A 64 -8.62 7.31 8.87
N PHE A 65 -7.56 7.86 8.25
CA PHE A 65 -6.17 7.49 8.51
C PHE A 65 -5.45 8.47 9.45
N THR A 66 -6.16 8.98 10.45
CA THR A 66 -5.54 9.79 11.52
C THR A 66 -4.92 8.87 12.58
N ILE A 67 -3.94 9.40 13.33
CA ILE A 67 -3.27 8.65 14.40
C ILE A 67 -4.30 8.09 15.39
N ARG A 68 -5.28 8.90 15.79
CA ARG A 68 -6.36 8.50 16.69
C ARG A 68 -7.15 7.30 16.13
N LYS A 69 -7.66 7.38 14.90
CA LYS A 69 -8.46 6.31 14.30
C LYS A 69 -7.65 5.04 14.04
N ILE A 70 -6.38 5.16 13.64
CA ILE A 70 -5.48 4.00 13.47
C ILE A 70 -5.25 3.33 14.83
N ARG A 71 -5.00 4.11 15.88
CA ARG A 71 -4.83 3.61 17.24
C ARG A 71 -6.07 2.85 17.73
N GLU A 72 -7.25 3.44 17.57
CA GLU A 72 -8.53 2.86 17.98
C GLU A 72 -8.84 1.57 17.21
N ARG A 73 -8.67 1.55 15.88
CA ARG A 73 -9.01 0.38 15.05
C ARG A 73 -8.06 -0.79 15.22
N HIS A 74 -6.77 -0.53 15.40
CA HIS A 74 -5.75 -1.59 15.47
C HIS A 74 -5.29 -1.89 16.90
N ASN A 75 -5.86 -1.21 17.91
CA ASN A 75 -5.52 -1.37 19.33
C ASN A 75 -3.99 -1.37 19.59
N ILE A 76 -3.34 -0.28 19.20
CA ILE A 76 -1.88 -0.10 19.33
C ILE A 76 -1.53 1.13 20.17
N ALA A 77 -0.27 1.25 20.59
CA ALA A 77 0.22 2.43 21.28
C ALA A 77 0.23 3.67 20.35
N TYR A 78 0.17 4.87 20.95
CA TYR A 78 0.17 6.12 20.19
C TYR A 78 1.41 6.29 19.29
N GLU A 79 2.60 6.01 19.80
CA GLU A 79 3.84 6.11 19.01
C GLU A 79 3.87 5.11 17.85
N THR A 80 3.36 3.89 18.06
CA THR A 80 3.17 2.91 16.99
C THR A 80 2.18 3.42 15.95
N ALA A 81 1.03 3.97 16.37
CA ALA A 81 0.04 4.53 15.47
C ALA A 81 0.58 5.72 14.66
N ARG A 82 1.42 6.57 15.28
CA ARG A 82 2.12 7.67 14.63
C ARG A 82 3.07 7.16 13.54
N LEU A 83 3.86 6.14 13.85
CA LEU A 83 4.76 5.50 12.90
C LEU A 83 4.01 4.85 11.74
N VAL A 84 2.95 4.10 12.04
CA VAL A 84 2.07 3.45 11.05
C VAL A 84 1.46 4.49 10.12
N ALA A 85 0.90 5.58 10.66
CA ALA A 85 0.28 6.64 9.88
C ALA A 85 1.27 7.30 8.92
N LYS A 86 2.49 7.59 9.40
CA LYS A 86 3.56 8.18 8.58
C LYS A 86 3.98 7.23 7.46
N ARG A 87 4.40 6.00 7.81
CA ARG A 87 4.93 5.02 6.85
C ARG A 87 3.89 4.59 5.82
N SER A 88 2.64 4.42 6.22
CA SER A 88 1.57 4.03 5.28
C SER A 88 1.33 5.14 4.26
N ARG A 89 1.29 6.42 4.68
CA ARG A 89 1.16 7.54 3.74
C ARG A 89 2.34 7.66 2.78
N GLU A 90 3.56 7.51 3.28
CA GLU A 90 4.78 7.55 2.45
C GLU A 90 4.78 6.42 1.41
N ARG A 91 4.50 5.18 1.84
CA ARG A 91 4.43 4.01 0.93
C ARG A 91 3.32 4.15 -0.10
N TRP A 92 2.13 4.60 0.32
CA TRP A 92 1.02 4.84 -0.59
C TRP A 92 1.36 5.90 -1.63
N THR A 93 1.92 7.03 -1.19
CA THR A 93 2.32 8.13 -2.07
C THR A 93 3.38 7.69 -3.08
N PHE A 94 4.39 6.95 -2.62
CA PHE A 94 5.43 6.40 -3.48
C PHE A 94 4.85 5.45 -4.52
N TRP A 95 4.06 4.45 -4.08
CA TRP A 95 3.44 3.49 -4.99
C TRP A 95 2.55 4.19 -6.03
N PHE A 96 1.67 5.10 -5.57
CA PHE A 96 0.75 5.82 -6.44
C PHE A 96 1.53 6.61 -7.50
N ASN A 97 2.50 7.44 -7.09
CA ASN A 97 3.25 8.26 -8.04
C ASN A 97 4.07 7.42 -9.02
N ARG A 98 4.60 6.27 -8.59
CA ARG A 98 5.48 5.44 -9.41
C ARG A 98 4.74 4.51 -10.36
N HIS A 99 3.59 3.97 -9.95
CA HIS A 99 2.92 2.88 -10.66
C HIS A 99 1.52 3.23 -11.15
N GLU A 100 0.86 4.20 -10.52
CA GLU A 100 -0.56 4.44 -10.74
C GLU A 100 -0.85 5.79 -11.41
N ALA A 101 -0.05 6.82 -11.10
CA ALA A 101 -0.30 8.20 -11.49
C ALA A 101 -0.47 8.37 -13.00
N VAL A 102 0.37 7.72 -13.81
CA VAL A 102 0.29 7.81 -15.28
C VAL A 102 -1.05 7.29 -15.78
N ILE A 103 -1.49 6.12 -15.28
CA ILE A 103 -2.78 5.53 -15.67
C ILE A 103 -3.94 6.42 -15.19
N TYR A 104 -3.89 6.84 -13.92
CA TYR A 104 -4.91 7.67 -13.30
C TYR A 104 -5.10 9.01 -14.03
N ASP A 105 -3.99 9.69 -14.35
CA ASP A 105 -3.97 11.00 -14.98
C ASP A 105 -4.32 10.90 -16.49
N ALA A 106 -4.03 9.77 -17.16
CA ALA A 106 -4.36 9.54 -18.57
C ALA A 106 -5.84 9.18 -18.83
N LEU A 107 -6.56 8.67 -17.83
CA LEU A 107 -7.96 8.27 -17.98
C LEU A 107 -8.92 9.43 -17.69
N SER A 108 -9.95 9.55 -18.53
CA SER A 108 -11.06 10.50 -18.40
C SER A 108 -12.01 10.10 -17.27
N GLY A 109 -12.85 11.02 -16.77
CA GLY A 109 -13.65 10.79 -15.55
C GLY A 109 -14.44 9.46 -15.50
N LYS A 110 -15.12 9.08 -16.60
CA LYS A 110 -15.89 7.83 -16.67
C LYS A 110 -14.97 6.61 -16.73
N ASP A 111 -13.93 6.66 -17.58
CA ASP A 111 -13.00 5.54 -17.77
C ASP A 111 -12.13 5.32 -16.53
N ARG A 112 -11.75 6.39 -15.84
CA ARG A 112 -11.02 6.34 -14.57
C ARG A 112 -11.85 5.66 -13.50
N PHE A 113 -13.12 6.03 -13.36
CA PHE A 113 -14.00 5.39 -12.39
C PHE A 113 -14.18 3.91 -12.71
N LEU A 114 -14.40 3.58 -13.98
CA LEU A 114 -14.57 2.20 -14.43
C LEU A 114 -13.29 1.37 -14.22
N TYR A 115 -12.13 1.91 -14.58
CA TYR A 115 -10.81 1.34 -14.31
C TYR A 115 -10.64 1.00 -12.83
N LEU A 116 -10.97 1.93 -11.93
CA LEU A 116 -10.85 1.70 -10.48
C LEU A 116 -11.83 0.66 -9.95
N LYS A 117 -13.03 0.57 -10.53
CA LYS A 117 -13.96 -0.52 -10.21
C LYS A 117 -13.45 -1.88 -10.68
N VAL A 118 -12.95 -1.97 -11.92
CA VAL A 118 -12.35 -3.19 -12.49
C VAL A 118 -11.14 -3.62 -11.65
N ARG A 119 -10.27 -2.68 -11.27
CA ARG A 119 -9.13 -2.89 -10.38
C ARG A 119 -9.56 -3.48 -9.02
N GLY A 120 -10.57 -2.89 -8.39
CA GLY A 120 -11.11 -3.41 -7.12
C GLY A 120 -11.76 -4.79 -7.26
N MET A 121 -12.36 -5.11 -8.41
CA MET A 121 -12.88 -6.45 -8.70
C MET A 121 -11.75 -7.48 -8.85
N PHE A 122 -10.66 -7.15 -9.55
CA PHE A 122 -9.49 -8.02 -9.62
C PHE A 122 -8.82 -8.23 -8.26
N ARG A 123 -8.72 -7.19 -7.44
CA ARG A 123 -8.23 -7.33 -6.07
C ARG A 123 -9.09 -8.28 -5.23
N LYS A 124 -10.39 -8.32 -5.47
CA LYS A 124 -11.36 -9.26 -4.88
C LYS A 124 -11.42 -10.62 -5.60
N ARG A 125 -10.48 -10.89 -6.52
CA ARG A 125 -10.35 -12.13 -7.31
C ARG A 125 -11.57 -12.46 -8.18
N ARG A 126 -12.28 -11.44 -8.67
CA ARG A 126 -13.36 -11.65 -9.64
C ARG A 126 -12.78 -11.97 -11.02
N PRO A 127 -13.32 -12.97 -11.74
CA PRO A 127 -12.90 -13.32 -13.09
C PRO A 127 -13.32 -12.26 -14.11
N LEU A 128 -12.58 -12.14 -15.21
CA LEU A 128 -12.81 -11.11 -16.23
C LEU A 128 -14.17 -11.26 -16.91
N GLU A 129 -14.64 -12.50 -17.08
CA GLU A 129 -15.94 -12.85 -17.65
C GLU A 129 -17.09 -12.23 -16.84
N GLU A 130 -16.98 -12.28 -15.51
CA GLU A 130 -17.95 -11.66 -14.61
C GLU A 130 -17.92 -10.13 -14.75
N ILE A 131 -16.72 -9.53 -14.81
CA ILE A 131 -16.56 -8.08 -14.97
C ILE A 131 -17.17 -7.59 -16.30
N ARG A 132 -16.89 -8.31 -17.40
CA ARG A 132 -17.50 -8.03 -18.72
C ARG A 132 -19.02 -8.10 -18.68
N SER A 133 -19.57 -9.06 -17.93
CA SER A 133 -21.01 -9.22 -17.78
C SER A 133 -21.69 -8.05 -17.04
N LEU A 134 -20.99 -7.41 -16.10
CA LEU A 134 -21.49 -6.27 -15.32
C LEU A 134 -21.44 -4.95 -16.09
N TYR A 135 -20.56 -4.84 -17.07
CA TYR A 135 -20.33 -3.61 -17.84
C TYR A 135 -20.47 -3.85 -19.35
N ARG A 136 -21.56 -4.51 -19.76
CA ARG A 136 -21.84 -4.79 -21.18
C ARG A 136 -21.84 -3.52 -22.02
N GLY A 137 -21.19 -3.59 -23.18
CA GLY A 137 -21.09 -2.46 -24.12
C GLY A 137 -20.03 -1.42 -23.75
N MET A 138 -19.17 -1.69 -22.76
CA MET A 138 -18.00 -0.88 -22.44
C MET A 138 -16.71 -1.58 -22.87
N ASP A 139 -15.66 -0.81 -23.18
CA ASP A 139 -14.32 -1.31 -23.49
C ASP A 139 -13.59 -1.77 -22.22
N ILE A 140 -14.05 -2.91 -21.68
CA ILE A 140 -13.51 -3.49 -20.44
C ILE A 140 -12.14 -4.11 -20.65
N ASP A 141 -11.83 -4.59 -21.85
CA ASP A 141 -10.59 -5.34 -22.09
C ASP A 141 -9.37 -4.44 -21.95
N ARG A 142 -9.41 -3.25 -22.56
CA ARG A 142 -8.37 -2.23 -22.39
C ARG A 142 -8.18 -1.84 -20.93
N LEU A 143 -9.27 -1.62 -20.18
CA LEU A 143 -9.20 -1.22 -18.78
C LEU A 143 -8.75 -2.38 -17.87
N ALA A 144 -9.09 -3.61 -18.24
CA ALA A 144 -8.72 -4.81 -17.50
C ALA A 144 -7.22 -5.08 -17.57
N GLU A 145 -6.58 -4.88 -18.71
CA GLU A 145 -5.13 -4.98 -18.86
C GLU A 145 -4.41 -3.99 -17.94
N LEU A 146 -4.82 -2.72 -17.98
CA LEU A 146 -4.28 -1.68 -17.09
C LEU A 146 -4.49 -2.03 -15.61
N ALA A 147 -5.69 -2.50 -15.27
CA ALA A 147 -6.05 -2.83 -13.90
C ALA A 147 -5.27 -4.03 -13.36
N ARG A 148 -5.06 -5.08 -14.17
CA ARG A 148 -4.20 -6.22 -13.82
C ARG A 148 -2.77 -5.79 -13.58
N ALA A 149 -2.19 -5.03 -14.51
CA ALA A 149 -0.82 -4.52 -14.38
C ALA A 149 -0.65 -3.65 -13.12
N SER A 150 -1.65 -2.83 -12.76
CA SER A 150 -1.65 -2.04 -11.53
C SER A 150 -1.72 -2.91 -10.27
N VAL A 151 -2.61 -3.92 -10.23
CA VAL A 151 -2.74 -4.85 -9.11
C VAL A 151 -1.47 -5.68 -8.92
N ASP A 152 -0.85 -6.10 -10.02
CA ASP A 152 0.35 -6.96 -10.05
C ASP A 152 1.66 -6.18 -9.94
N SER A 153 1.61 -4.83 -10.03
CA SER A 153 2.77 -3.97 -9.80
C SER A 153 3.46 -4.35 -8.47
N PRO A 154 4.76 -4.07 -8.26
CA PRO A 154 5.45 -4.35 -7.00
C PRO A 154 4.81 -3.55 -5.88
N THR A 155 3.76 -4.16 -5.36
CA THR A 155 2.82 -3.62 -4.41
C THR A 155 3.58 -3.38 -3.13
N TRP A 156 3.14 -2.39 -2.37
CA TRP A 156 3.46 -2.31 -0.95
C TRP A 156 3.06 -3.59 -0.18
N ARG A 157 2.36 -4.53 -0.83
CA ARG A 157 1.96 -5.87 -0.37
C ARG A 157 3.06 -6.92 -0.45
N LYS A 158 4.16 -6.72 -1.21
CA LYS A 158 5.23 -7.73 -1.25
C LYS A 158 5.76 -7.97 0.17
N LYS A 159 5.53 -9.19 0.69
CA LYS A 159 6.30 -9.70 1.82
C LYS A 159 7.76 -9.56 1.39
N SER A 160 8.55 -8.79 2.17
CA SER A 160 9.99 -8.99 2.12
C SER A 160 10.18 -10.47 2.44
N ALA A 161 10.56 -11.25 1.44
CA ALA A 161 10.95 -12.65 1.62
C ALA A 161 12.21 -12.69 2.50
#